data_AF-A0A834IVY7-F1
#
_entry.id   AF-A0A834IVY7-F1
#
_cell.length_a   1.000
_cell.length_b   1.000
_cell.length_c   1.000
_cell.angle_alpha   90.00
_cell.angle_beta   90.00
_cell.angle_gamma   90.00
#
_symmetry.space_group_name_H-M   'P 1'
#
loop_
_entity.id
_entity.type
_entity.pdbx_description
1 polymer ?
#
loop_
_entity_poly.entity_id
_entity_poly.type
_entity_poly.pdbx_seq_one_letter_code
_entity_poly.pdbx_strand_id
1 'polypeptide(L)'
;MRLLIVLFWICGSVWIEALPDISAGSSNYDIIDCYMPTELGIMRCRGLAFVFRWDNNSKKCVLDGYGGCKTTKNNFRSKNECERVARPVCEYLKKDDILDESVLKRI
;
A
#
# COMPACT_ATOMS: atom_id res chain seq x y z
N MET A 1 56.69 -0.21 30.12
CA MET A 1 55.52 -1.09 29.89
C MET A 1 54.52 -0.26 29.09
N ARG A 2 54.36 -0.36 27.76
CA ARG A 2 53.98 -1.54 26.93
C ARG A 2 52.85 -2.30 27.64
N LEU A 3 51.61 -2.36 27.16
CA LEU A 3 51.13 -2.55 25.78
C LEU A 3 49.90 -1.69 25.41
N LEU A 4 49.88 -1.29 24.13
CA LEU A 4 48.70 -0.98 23.33
C LEU A 4 48.25 -2.26 22.57
N ILE A 5 46.97 -2.29 22.14
CA ILE A 5 46.32 -3.19 21.14
C ILE A 5 45.94 -4.58 21.74
N VAL A 6 44.66 -5.00 21.81
CA VAL A 6 43.83 -5.45 20.67
C VAL A 6 42.35 -5.07 20.79
N LEU A 7 41.91 -4.40 19.72
CA LEU A 7 40.58 -4.23 19.14
C LEU A 7 39.55 -5.32 19.48
N PHE A 8 38.48 -4.96 20.21
CA PHE A 8 37.22 -5.71 20.19
C PHE A 8 36.26 -5.08 19.17
N TRP A 9 36.61 -5.26 17.91
CA TRP A 9 35.66 -5.35 16.82
C TRP A 9 35.36 -6.84 16.62
N ILE A 10 34.36 -7.36 17.34
CA ILE A 10 33.54 -8.51 16.95
C ILE A 10 32.18 -8.31 17.65
N CYS A 11 31.24 -7.68 16.94
CA CYS A 11 30.17 -8.34 16.19
C CYS A 11 29.05 -8.84 17.14
N GLY A 12 27.92 -8.12 17.22
CA GLY A 12 26.74 -8.78 17.80
C GLY A 12 25.54 -7.96 18.24
N SER A 13 25.64 -6.65 18.49
CA SER A 13 24.46 -5.88 18.90
C SER A 13 24.45 -4.56 18.17
N VAL A 14 23.86 -4.61 16.97
CA VAL A 14 23.40 -3.43 16.26
C VAL A 14 22.49 -2.68 17.24
N TRP A 15 22.94 -1.52 17.70
CA TRP A 15 22.04 -0.53 18.28
C TRP A 15 21.23 0.02 17.12
N ILE A 16 20.16 -0.70 16.75
CA ILE A 16 19.10 -0.15 15.93
C ILE A 16 18.35 0.78 16.87
N GLU A 17 18.79 2.04 16.94
CA GLU A 17 17.82 3.10 17.21
C GLU A 17 16.71 2.88 16.19
N ALA A 18 15.50 2.67 16.70
CA ALA A 18 14.32 2.36 15.91
C ALA A 18 14.22 3.36 14.75
N LEU A 19 14.68 2.94 13.56
CA LEU A 19 14.12 3.44 12.33
C LEU A 19 12.61 3.21 12.48
N PRO A 20 11.75 4.18 12.15
CA PRO A 20 10.34 3.91 12.12
C PRO A 20 10.16 2.64 11.30
N ASP A 21 9.55 1.61 11.90
CA ASP A 21 9.26 0.36 11.25
C ASP A 21 8.52 0.72 9.95
N ILE A 22 9.22 0.67 8.81
CA ILE A 22 8.62 0.79 7.48
C ILE A 22 7.69 -0.44 7.24
N SER A 23 7.55 -1.32 8.23
CA SER A 23 6.58 -2.40 8.31
C SER A 23 5.24 -2.04 8.98
N ALA A 24 5.04 -0.82 9.52
CA ALA A 24 3.72 -0.34 9.98
C ALA A 24 2.75 0.01 8.81
N GLY A 25 2.92 -0.68 7.68
CA GLY A 25 2.12 -0.61 6.46
C GLY A 25 1.91 -2.00 5.84
N SER A 26 1.91 -3.08 6.62
CA SER A 26 1.45 -4.39 6.14
C SER A 26 -0.07 -4.45 6.14
N SER A 27 -0.72 -3.66 5.29
CA SER A 27 -1.88 -4.19 4.59
C SER A 27 -1.30 -4.85 3.35
N ASN A 28 -1.58 -6.13 3.16
CA ASN A 28 -1.41 -6.86 1.92
C ASN A 28 -2.11 -6.05 0.80
N TYR A 29 -1.49 -5.01 0.25
CA TYR A 29 -2.05 -4.04 -0.70
C TYR A 29 -1.07 -3.95 -1.86
N ASP A 30 -1.43 -4.61 -2.95
CA ASP A 30 -0.54 -4.90 -4.08
C ASP A 30 -0.85 -3.98 -5.26
N ILE A 31 0.03 -4.02 -6.26
CA ILE A 31 -0.14 -3.27 -7.52
C ILE A 31 -1.52 -3.54 -8.15
N ILE A 32 -2.03 -4.77 -8.07
CA ILE A 32 -3.34 -5.12 -8.63
C ILE A 32 -4.49 -4.37 -7.94
N ASP A 33 -4.35 -4.05 -6.65
CA ASP A 33 -5.38 -3.35 -5.88
C ASP A 33 -5.57 -1.92 -6.36
N CYS A 34 -4.54 -1.28 -6.92
CA CYS A 34 -4.63 0.06 -7.53
C CYS A 34 -5.72 0.16 -8.62
N TYR A 35 -6.09 -0.97 -9.24
CA TYR A 35 -7.05 -1.06 -10.33
C TYR A 35 -8.38 -1.69 -9.91
N MET A 36 -8.46 -2.19 -8.68
CA MET A 36 -9.68 -2.79 -8.18
C MET A 36 -10.74 -1.68 -8.00
N PRO A 37 -11.96 -1.88 -8.52
CA PRO A 37 -13.05 -0.94 -8.28
C PRO A 37 -13.52 -1.05 -6.82
N THR A 38 -14.23 -0.03 -6.33
CA THR A 38 -15.12 -0.22 -5.19
C THR A 38 -16.21 -1.17 -5.67
N GLU A 39 -16.35 -2.37 -5.08
CA GLU A 39 -17.21 -3.39 -5.69
C GLU A 39 -18.67 -2.90 -5.77
N LEU A 40 -19.04 -2.54 -7.01
CA LEU A 40 -20.37 -2.37 -7.57
C LEU A 40 -21.35 -1.47 -6.83
N GLY A 41 -20.86 -0.30 -6.42
CA GLY A 41 -21.71 0.84 -6.09
C GLY A 41 -22.82 0.51 -5.08
N ILE A 42 -23.82 1.38 -5.00
CA ILE A 42 -24.90 1.29 -4.01
C ILE A 42 -25.81 0.06 -4.28
N MET A 43 -25.89 -0.40 -5.53
CA MET A 43 -26.96 -1.29 -6.00
C MET A 43 -26.77 -2.77 -5.72
N ARG A 44 -25.54 -3.26 -5.51
CA ARG A 44 -25.32 -4.70 -5.30
C ARG A 44 -25.86 -5.21 -3.97
N CYS A 45 -25.71 -4.41 -2.91
CA CYS A 45 -26.13 -4.79 -1.56
C CYS A 45 -27.10 -3.82 -0.89
N ARG A 46 -27.59 -2.82 -1.66
CA ARG A 46 -28.64 -1.88 -1.25
C ARG A 46 -28.30 -1.06 0.00
N GLY A 47 -27.01 -0.96 0.35
CA GLY A 47 -26.51 -0.01 1.33
C GLY A 47 -26.06 1.30 0.66
N LEU A 48 -26.11 2.40 1.41
CA LEU A 48 -25.55 3.69 1.01
C LEU A 48 -24.46 4.09 1.99
N ALA A 49 -23.22 3.74 1.66
CA ALA A 49 -22.03 4.19 2.36
C ALA A 49 -21.11 4.93 1.39
N PHE A 50 -20.25 5.78 1.94
CA PHE A 50 -19.21 6.46 1.19
C PHE A 50 -17.84 6.03 1.71
N VAL A 51 -16.95 5.73 0.79
CA VAL A 51 -15.59 5.26 1.06
C VAL A 51 -14.61 6.02 0.18
N PHE A 52 -13.33 5.91 0.48
CA PHE A 52 -12.25 6.44 -0.37
C PHE A 52 -11.62 5.29 -1.15
N ARG A 53 -11.31 5.56 -2.42
CA ARG A 53 -10.66 4.64 -3.35
C ARG A 53 -9.52 5.36 -4.05
N TRP A 54 -8.40 4.70 -4.30
CA TRP A 54 -7.38 5.18 -5.22
C TRP A 54 -7.87 5.13 -6.66
N ASP A 55 -7.84 6.27 -7.34
CA ASP A 55 -8.10 6.38 -8.76
C ASP A 55 -6.80 6.61 -9.53
N ASN A 56 -6.45 5.66 -10.39
CA ASN A 56 -5.19 5.69 -11.12
C ASN A 56 -5.16 6.75 -12.24
N ASN A 57 -6.32 7.22 -12.70
CA ASN A 57 -6.42 8.27 -13.71
C ASN A 57 -6.09 9.64 -13.12
N SER A 58 -6.71 9.97 -11.98
CA SER A 58 -6.48 11.24 -11.28
C SER A 58 -5.27 11.20 -10.34
N LYS A 59 -4.69 10.02 -10.11
CA LYS A 59 -3.59 9.75 -9.16
C LYS A 59 -3.89 10.25 -7.75
N LYS A 60 -5.14 10.04 -7.32
CA LYS A 60 -5.67 10.56 -6.05
C LYS A 60 -6.63 9.58 -5.41
N CYS A 61 -6.75 9.69 -4.09
CA CYS A 61 -7.85 9.07 -3.35
C CYS A 61 -9.13 9.89 -3.52
N VAL A 62 -10.13 9.28 -4.16
CA VAL A 62 -11.43 9.88 -4.48
C VAL A 62 -12.53 9.26 -3.64
N LEU A 63 -13.59 10.02 -3.40
CA LEU A 63 -14.79 9.50 -2.73
C LEU A 63 -15.60 8.65 -3.71
N ASP A 64 -16.07 7.49 -3.26
CA ASP A 64 -16.85 6.56 -4.07
C ASP A 64 -18.02 5.98 -3.25
N GLY A 65 -19.06 5.54 -3.95
CA GLY A 65 -20.25 4.94 -3.35
C GLY A 65 -20.04 3.44 -3.11
N TYR A 66 -20.39 2.98 -1.91
CA TYR A 66 -20.24 1.59 -1.49
C TYR A 66 -21.54 1.00 -1.01
N GLY A 67 -21.91 -0.15 -1.60
CA GLY A 67 -23.15 -0.87 -1.30
C GLY A 67 -23.16 -1.67 -0.01
N GLY A 68 -22.03 -1.78 0.70
CA GLY A 68 -21.95 -2.44 2.01
C GLY A 68 -21.55 -3.93 2.00
N CYS A 69 -21.17 -4.51 0.87
CA CYS A 69 -20.71 -5.91 0.81
C CYS A 69 -19.57 -6.10 -0.19
N LYS A 70 -18.90 -7.26 -0.11
CA LYS A 70 -17.80 -7.68 -0.99
C LYS A 70 -16.79 -6.55 -1.25
N THR A 71 -16.02 -6.22 -0.23
CA THR A 71 -15.04 -5.13 -0.34
C THR A 71 -13.81 -5.59 -1.11
N THR A 72 -13.27 -4.73 -1.96
CA THR A 72 -11.91 -4.86 -2.47
C THR A 72 -10.95 -4.22 -1.47
N LYS A 73 -9.63 -4.40 -1.65
CA LYS A 73 -8.64 -3.73 -0.80
C LYS A 73 -8.52 -2.23 -1.10
N ASN A 74 -8.96 -1.81 -2.29
CA ASN A 74 -9.04 -0.41 -2.70
C ASN A 74 -10.33 0.28 -2.22
N ASN A 75 -10.57 0.18 -0.91
CA ASN A 75 -11.77 0.66 -0.24
C ASN A 75 -11.40 1.04 1.20
N PHE A 76 -11.35 2.34 1.47
CA PHE A 76 -10.84 2.91 2.72
C PHE A 76 -11.90 3.75 3.41
N ARG A 77 -11.89 3.79 4.74
CA ARG A 77 -12.87 4.59 5.50
C ARG A 77 -12.53 6.07 5.53
N SER A 78 -11.26 6.42 5.28
CA SER A 78 -10.80 7.80 5.29
C SER A 78 -9.82 8.08 4.14
N LYS A 79 -9.79 9.34 3.69
CA LYS A 79 -8.86 9.81 2.68
C LYS A 79 -7.40 9.60 3.10
N ASN A 80 -7.09 9.91 4.35
CA ASN A 80 -5.73 9.79 4.90
C ASN A 80 -5.25 8.33 4.92
N GLU A 81 -6.13 7.39 5.25
CA GLU A 81 -5.81 5.96 5.18
C GLU A 81 -5.52 5.52 3.74
N CYS A 82 -6.36 5.93 2.79
CA CYS A 82 -6.14 5.66 1.37
C CYS A 82 -4.81 6.25 0.88
N GLU A 83 -4.51 7.51 1.20
CA GLU A 83 -3.26 8.15 0.77
C GLU A 83 -2.03 7.50 1.41
N ARG A 84 -2.12 7.08 2.67
CA ARG A 84 -1.03 6.39 3.36
C ARG A 84 -0.75 5.00 2.78
N VAL A 85 -1.79 4.27 2.35
CA VAL A 85 -1.67 2.89 1.87
C VAL A 85 -1.47 2.82 0.35
N ALA A 86 -2.34 3.46 -0.42
CA ALA A 86 -2.37 3.30 -1.87
C ALA A 86 -1.39 4.20 -2.61
N ARG A 87 -1.18 5.44 -2.17
CA ARG A 87 -0.26 6.38 -2.85
C ARG A 87 1.16 5.81 -3.04
N PRO A 88 1.85 5.29 -2.00
CA PRO A 88 3.22 4.79 -2.18
C PRO A 88 3.32 3.59 -3.14
N VAL A 89 2.22 2.85 -3.38
CA VAL A 89 2.17 1.71 -4.31
C VAL A 89 1.77 2.17 -5.72
N CYS A 90 0.83 3.10 -5.84
CA CYS A 90 0.12 3.37 -7.08
C CYS A 90 0.50 4.69 -7.80
N GLU A 91 1.13 5.64 -7.09
CA GLU A 91 1.41 6.99 -7.62
C GLU A 91 2.22 6.95 -8.92
N TYR A 92 3.23 6.08 -8.98
CA TYR A 92 4.16 6.01 -10.11
C TYR A 92 3.82 4.96 -11.18
N LEU A 93 2.74 4.20 -11.00
CA LEU A 93 2.34 3.17 -11.98
C LEU A 93 1.92 3.81 -13.31
N LYS A 94 2.64 3.49 -14.38
CA LYS A 94 2.28 3.90 -15.74
C LYS A 94 1.35 2.87 -16.35
N LYS A 95 0.55 3.31 -17.32
CA LYS A 95 -0.33 2.43 -18.09
C LYS A 95 0.47 1.34 -18.83
N ASP A 96 1.72 1.66 -19.20
CA ASP A 96 2.64 0.76 -19.88
C ASP A 96 3.22 -0.31 -18.95
N ASP A 97 3.31 -0.06 -17.63
CA ASP A 97 3.80 -1.02 -16.64
C ASP A 97 2.84 -2.22 -16.44
N ILE A 98 1.56 -2.08 -16.82
CA ILE A 98 0.54 -3.14 -16.78
C ILE A 98 0.57 -3.99 -18.07
N LEU A 99 1.10 -3.42 -19.16
CA LEU A 99 1.20 -4.07 -20.48
C LEU A 99 2.55 -4.76 -20.69
N ASP A 100 3.47 -4.66 -19.73
CA ASP A 100 4.61 -5.55 -19.67
C ASP A 100 4.13 -6.92 -19.14
N GLU A 101 4.19 -7.95 -19.99
CA GLU A 101 3.90 -9.34 -19.62
C GLU A 101 4.66 -9.81 -18.37
N SER A 102 5.74 -9.11 -17.97
CA SER A 102 6.49 -9.39 -16.75
C SER A 102 5.68 -9.25 -15.45
N VAL A 103 4.61 -8.43 -15.44
CA VAL A 103 3.71 -8.25 -14.29
C VAL A 103 2.61 -9.32 -14.25
N LEU A 104 2.09 -9.73 -15.42
CA LEU A 104 1.06 -10.78 -15.53
C LEU A 104 1.62 -12.21 -15.37
N LYS A 105 2.91 -12.43 -15.66
CA LYS A 105 3.59 -13.74 -15.48
C LYS A 105 3.94 -14.09 -14.04
N ARG A 106 3.61 -13.22 -13.08
CA ARG A 106 3.66 -13.49 -11.63
C ARG A 106 2.29 -13.84 -11.04
N ILE A 107 1.26 -13.95 -11.89
CA ILE A 107 -0.09 -14.43 -11.58
C ILE A 107 -0.18 -15.91 -11.94
#